data_AF-A0AAW1M011-F1
#
_entry.id   AF-A0AAW1M011-F1
#
_cell.length_a   1.000
_cell.length_b   1.000
_cell.length_c   1.000
_cell.angle_alpha   90.00
_cell.angle_beta   90.00
_cell.angle_gamma   90.00
#
_symmetry.space_group_name_H-M   'P 1'
#
loop_
_entity.id
_entity.type
_entity.pdbx_description
1 polymer ?
#
loop_
_entity_poly.entity_id
_entity_poly.type
_entity_poly.pdbx_seq_one_letter_code
_entity_poly.pdbx_strand_id
1 'polypeptide(L)'
;MPFGSTEFQIFCRNWNIKSITSSPLYPRANGLAEKAVDVSKRIMKKSIESNTDVEILLLEYRSTTVPSSLLRTRIPIKDENLKPKIQINLQNTLRESQQRYKNWHDRGKRKPRHYKENEHVIVRHDSEWRPAIIKKRRRNAKIILHYYRKRKHYKEK
;
A
#
# COMPACT_ATOMS: atom_id res chain seq x y z
N MET A 1 9.40 -4.95 -15.77
CA MET A 1 10.52 -4.33 -15.04
C MET A 1 10.26 -4.39 -13.54
N PRO A 2 11.20 -4.86 -12.72
CA PRO A 2 11.10 -4.82 -11.25
C PRO A 2 11.12 -3.37 -10.72
N PHE A 3 10.34 -3.06 -9.69
CA PHE A 3 10.29 -1.71 -9.09
C PHE A 3 11.60 -1.23 -8.42
N GLY A 4 12.57 -2.13 -8.25
CA GLY A 4 13.90 -1.81 -7.72
C GLY A 4 14.93 -1.48 -8.80
N SER A 5 14.61 -1.63 -10.09
CA SER A 5 15.58 -1.46 -11.16
C SER A 5 15.98 0.00 -11.37
N THR A 6 17.17 0.20 -11.93
CA THR A 6 17.71 1.52 -12.28
C THR A 6 16.82 2.26 -13.26
N GLU A 7 16.26 1.56 -14.24
CA GLU A 7 15.40 2.12 -15.28
C GLU A 7 14.11 2.68 -14.67
N PHE A 8 13.49 1.96 -13.73
CA PHE A 8 12.28 2.42 -13.05
C PHE A 8 12.56 3.66 -12.19
N GLN A 9 13.71 3.73 -11.54
CA GLN A 9 14.11 4.91 -10.77
C GLN A 9 14.32 6.14 -11.66
N ILE A 10 14.94 5.95 -12.83
CA ILE A 10 15.13 7.02 -13.82
C ILE A 10 13.77 7.50 -14.33
N PHE A 11 12.87 6.59 -14.68
CA PHE A 11 11.51 6.93 -15.06
C PHE A 11 10.80 7.76 -13.98
N CYS A 12 10.83 7.31 -12.73
CA CYS A 12 10.21 8.05 -11.63
C CYS A 12 10.81 9.46 -11.46
N ARG A 13 12.14 9.62 -11.60
CA ARG A 13 12.80 10.92 -11.52
C ARG A 13 12.37 11.84 -12.66
N ASN A 14 12.34 11.33 -13.89
CA ASN A 14 11.97 12.11 -15.07
C ASN A 14 10.52 12.61 -15.01
N TRP A 15 9.63 11.81 -14.40
CA TRP A 15 8.22 12.14 -14.26
C TRP A 15 7.86 12.83 -12.93
N ASN A 16 8.86 13.22 -12.12
CA ASN A 16 8.68 13.80 -10.78
C ASN A 16 7.80 12.93 -9.85
N ILE A 17 7.84 11.61 -10.04
CA ILE A 17 7.12 10.64 -9.21
C ILE A 17 8.03 10.20 -8.06
N LYS A 18 7.52 10.33 -6.83
CA LYS A 18 8.22 9.81 -5.66
C LYS A 18 7.95 8.32 -5.46
N SER A 19 8.93 7.49 -5.84
CA SER A 19 8.89 6.05 -5.53
C SER A 19 9.08 5.81 -4.02
N ILE A 20 8.11 5.17 -3.38
CA ILE A 20 8.17 4.79 -1.96
C ILE A 20 8.07 3.27 -1.88
N THR A 21 9.15 2.63 -1.40
CA THR A 21 9.18 1.18 -1.21
C THR A 21 8.78 0.80 0.23
N SER A 22 8.02 -0.28 0.35
CA SER A 22 7.72 -0.94 1.61
C SER A 22 8.91 -1.78 2.08
N SER A 23 8.94 -2.11 3.37
CA SER A 23 9.94 -3.05 3.89
C SER A 23 9.67 -4.43 3.29
N PRO A 24 10.69 -5.19 2.85
CA PRO A 24 10.51 -6.49 2.20
C PRO A 24 9.69 -7.50 3.02
N LEU A 25 9.62 -7.33 4.35
CA LEU A 25 8.89 -8.21 5.27
C LEU A 25 7.58 -7.60 5.78
N TYR A 26 7.02 -6.61 5.09
CA TYR A 26 5.78 -5.93 5.50
C TYR A 26 4.74 -5.87 4.37
N PRO A 27 4.16 -7.02 3.98
CA PRO A 27 3.18 -7.11 2.89
C PRO A 27 1.91 -6.30 3.17
N ARG A 28 1.57 -6.05 4.45
CA ARG A 28 0.42 -5.22 4.84
C ARG A 28 0.44 -3.82 4.22
N ALA A 29 1.61 -3.25 3.90
CA ALA A 29 1.68 -1.96 3.21
C ALA A 29 1.16 -2.01 1.77
N ASN A 30 1.15 -3.18 1.13
CA ASN A 30 0.70 -3.38 -0.25
C ASN A 30 -0.71 -4.00 -0.35
N GLY A 31 -1.39 -4.23 0.78
CA GLY A 31 -2.68 -4.94 0.80
C GLY A 31 -3.79 -4.28 -0.02
N LEU A 32 -3.74 -2.96 -0.25
CA LEU A 32 -4.66 -2.29 -1.15
C LEU A 32 -4.43 -2.70 -2.62
N ALA A 33 -3.17 -2.80 -3.04
CA ALA A 33 -2.81 -3.24 -4.39
C ALA A 33 -3.17 -4.73 -4.58
N GLU A 34 -2.92 -5.57 -3.59
CA GLU A 34 -3.33 -6.99 -3.61
C GLU A 34 -4.85 -7.12 -3.76
N LYS A 35 -5.61 -6.37 -2.94
CA LYS A 35 -7.08 -6.35 -3.03
C LYS A 35 -7.57 -5.84 -4.39
N ALA A 36 -6.89 -4.85 -4.97
CA ALA A 36 -7.23 -4.36 -6.32
C ALA A 36 -7.03 -5.45 -7.38
N VAL A 37 -5.91 -6.19 -7.33
CA VAL A 37 -5.67 -7.35 -8.21
C VAL A 37 -6.77 -8.40 -8.04
N ASP A 38 -7.17 -8.70 -6.82
CA ASP A 38 -8.25 -9.66 -6.54
C ASP A 38 -9.62 -9.18 -7.07
N VAL A 39 -9.87 -7.87 -7.03
CA VAL A 39 -11.07 -7.29 -7.66
C VAL A 39 -10.99 -7.44 -9.18
N SER A 40 -9.87 -7.08 -9.81
CA SER A 40 -9.69 -7.21 -11.26
C SER A 40 -9.88 -8.65 -11.73
N LYS A 41 -9.30 -9.63 -11.02
CA LYS A 41 -9.51 -11.06 -11.30
C LYS A 41 -10.98 -11.46 -11.22
N ARG A 42 -11.70 -10.98 -10.20
CA ARG A 42 -13.14 -11.26 -10.07
C ARG A 42 -13.97 -10.64 -11.20
N ILE A 43 -13.63 -9.44 -11.65
CA ILE A 43 -14.28 -8.79 -12.80
C ILE A 43 -14.07 -9.62 -14.06
N MET A 44 -12.84 -10.07 -14.32
CA MET A 44 -12.53 -10.92 -15.47
C MET A 44 -13.26 -12.27 -15.39
N LYS A 45 -13.29 -12.90 -14.21
CA LYS A 45 -14.02 -14.16 -14.01
C LYS A 45 -15.52 -13.99 -14.27
N LYS A 46 -16.11 -12.91 -13.74
CA LYS A 46 -17.52 -12.60 -13.95
C LYS A 46 -17.84 -12.36 -15.43
N SER A 47 -16.98 -11.65 -16.16
CA SER A 47 -17.11 -11.42 -17.62
C SER A 47 -17.27 -12.74 -18.39
N ILE A 48 -16.44 -13.74 -18.07
CA ILE A 48 -16.48 -15.06 -18.71
C ILE A 48 -17.77 -15.80 -18.33
N GLU A 49 -18.15 -15.78 -17.04
CA GLU A 49 -19.34 -16.49 -16.54
C GLU A 49 -20.66 -15.89 -17.09
N SER A 50 -20.75 -14.56 -17.20
CA SER A 50 -21.95 -13.88 -17.71
C SER A 50 -21.87 -13.53 -19.20
N ASN A 51 -20.87 -14.04 -19.92
CA ASN A 51 -20.63 -13.79 -21.35
C ASN A 51 -20.78 -12.29 -21.73
N THR A 52 -20.17 -11.43 -20.93
CA THR A 52 -20.27 -9.96 -21.03
C THR A 52 -18.89 -9.36 -21.17
N ASP A 53 -18.78 -8.27 -21.93
CA ASP A 53 -17.51 -7.58 -22.14
C ASP A 53 -16.93 -7.06 -20.80
N VAL A 54 -15.63 -7.31 -20.58
CA VAL A 54 -14.86 -6.85 -19.42
C VAL A 54 -14.94 -5.33 -19.28
N GLU A 55 -14.95 -4.59 -20.39
CA GLU A 55 -15.03 -3.12 -20.36
C GLU A 55 -16.34 -2.62 -19.76
N ILE A 56 -17.45 -3.35 -19.96
CA ILE A 56 -18.76 -3.01 -19.36
C ILE A 56 -18.71 -3.20 -17.85
N LEU A 57 -18.15 -4.33 -17.38
CA LEU A 57 -18.03 -4.60 -15.95
C LEU A 57 -17.02 -3.67 -15.26
N LEU A 58 -15.94 -3.28 -15.95
CA LEU A 58 -15.02 -2.26 -15.47
C LEU A 58 -15.69 -0.90 -15.35
N LEU A 59 -16.53 -0.52 -16.31
CA LEU A 59 -17.31 0.71 -16.26
C LEU A 59 -18.26 0.71 -15.05
N GLU A 60 -18.96 -0.41 -14.81
CA GLU A 60 -19.84 -0.58 -13.65
C GLU A 60 -19.06 -0.55 -12.32
N TYR A 61 -17.89 -1.19 -12.26
CA TYR A 61 -17.03 -1.12 -11.07
C TYR A 61 -16.56 0.31 -10.77
N ARG A 62 -16.20 1.07 -11.81
CA ARG A 62 -15.79 2.48 -11.65
C ARG A 62 -16.97 3.39 -11.28
N SER A 63 -18.21 3.03 -11.59
CA SER A 63 -19.39 3.83 -11.26
C SER A 63 -19.97 3.57 -9.87
N THR A 64 -19.67 2.43 -9.25
CA THR A 64 -20.25 2.02 -7.95
C THR A 64 -19.60 2.66 -6.71
N THR A 65 -18.36 3.14 -6.80
CA THR A 65 -17.54 3.49 -5.60
C THR A 65 -17.11 4.94 -5.50
N VAL A 66 -17.44 5.78 -6.48
CA VAL A 66 -17.11 7.21 -6.48
C VAL A 66 -18.37 8.01 -6.81
N PRO A 67 -18.60 9.18 -6.17
CA PRO A 67 -19.45 10.22 -6.75
C PRO A 67 -18.69 10.84 -7.93
N SER A 68 -18.33 10.02 -8.91
CA SER A 68 -17.73 10.46 -10.16
C SER A 68 -18.87 10.76 -11.11
N SER A 69 -19.36 11.99 -11.03
CA SER A 69 -20.08 12.63 -12.13
C SER A 69 -19.21 12.80 -13.40
N LEU A 70 -17.97 12.30 -13.39
CA LEU A 70 -16.98 12.45 -14.47
C LEU A 70 -16.83 11.20 -15.34
N LEU A 71 -17.36 10.04 -14.91
CA LEU A 71 -17.37 8.84 -15.74
C LEU A 71 -18.74 8.74 -16.39
N ARG A 72 -18.78 8.71 -17.73
CA ARG A 72 -20.01 8.49 -18.52
C ARG A 72 -20.63 7.14 -18.14
N THR A 73 -21.51 7.15 -17.15
CA THR A 73 -22.34 6.00 -16.79
C THR A 73 -23.47 5.87 -17.80
N ARG A 74 -23.99 4.64 -18.01
CA ARG A 74 -25.21 4.42 -18.81
C ARG A 74 -26.49 4.77 -18.04
N ILE A 75 -26.38 5.51 -16.93
CA ILE A 75 -27.49 5.82 -16.04
C ILE A 75 -27.80 7.30 -16.20
N PRO A 76 -29.05 7.68 -16.50
CA PRO A 76 -29.43 9.08 -16.55
C PRO A 76 -29.17 9.75 -15.20
N ILE A 77 -28.39 10.82 -15.21
CA ILE A 77 -28.06 11.62 -14.02
C ILE A 77 -28.69 13.00 -14.18
N LYS A 78 -29.18 13.59 -13.09
CA LYS A 78 -29.72 14.95 -13.10
C LYS A 78 -28.60 15.96 -13.38
N ASP A 79 -28.87 16.97 -14.21
CA ASP A 79 -27.90 18.03 -14.57
C ASP A 79 -27.32 18.77 -13.35
N GLU A 80 -28.09 18.86 -12.27
CA GLU A 80 -27.64 19.45 -11.00
C GLU A 80 -26.44 18.72 -10.38
N ASN A 81 -26.32 17.41 -10.61
CA ASN A 81 -25.21 16.58 -10.12
C ASN A 81 -23.98 16.60 -11.05
N LEU A 82 -24.12 17.14 -12.26
CA LEU A 82 -23.00 17.37 -13.19
C LEU A 82 -22.25 18.67 -12.87
N LYS A 83 -22.85 19.57 -12.09
CA LYS A 83 -22.18 20.80 -11.66
C LYS A 83 -21.06 20.48 -10.66
N PRO A 84 -19.83 20.99 -10.87
CA PRO A 84 -18.73 20.75 -9.95
C PRO A 84 -19.04 21.37 -8.58
N LYS A 85 -19.07 20.53 -7.54
CA LYS A 85 -19.22 20.99 -6.15
C LYS A 85 -17.86 21.46 -5.64
N ILE A 86 -17.69 22.77 -5.44
CA ILE A 86 -16.47 23.33 -4.85
C ILE A 86 -16.44 22.94 -3.36
N GLN A 87 -15.65 21.94 -3.01
CA GLN A 87 -15.48 21.50 -1.62
C GLN A 87 -14.49 22.41 -0.89
N ILE A 88 -15.01 23.32 -0.08
CA ILE A 88 -14.21 24.16 0.83
C ILE A 88 -13.66 23.28 1.96
N ASN A 89 -12.39 23.48 2.35
CA ASN A 89 -11.70 22.74 3.42
C ASN A 89 -11.56 21.22 3.22
N LEU A 90 -11.54 20.74 1.97
CA LEU A 90 -11.40 19.31 1.63
C LEU A 90 -10.19 18.64 2.31
N GLN A 91 -9.07 19.35 2.43
CA GLN A 91 -7.87 18.82 3.09
C GLN A 91 -8.10 18.50 4.57
N ASN A 92 -8.87 19.33 5.28
CA ASN A 92 -9.16 19.13 6.70
C ASN A 92 -10.13 17.97 6.89
N THR A 93 -11.20 17.91 6.10
CA THR A 93 -12.17 16.81 6.16
C THR A 93 -11.55 15.46 5.81
N LEU A 94 -10.66 15.42 4.82
CA LEU A 94 -9.88 14.22 4.50
C LEU A 94 -8.97 13.80 5.66
N ARG A 95 -8.24 14.73 6.29
CA ARG A 95 -7.40 14.46 7.47
C ARG A 95 -8.21 13.94 8.64
N GLU A 96 -9.35 14.54 8.94
CA GLU A 96 -10.24 14.10 10.01
C GLU A 96 -10.78 12.69 9.78
N SER A 97 -11.17 12.39 8.53
CA SER A 97 -11.60 11.04 8.15
C SER A 97 -10.46 10.04 8.33
N GLN A 98 -9.26 10.34 7.81
CA GLN A 98 -8.07 9.50 7.99
C GLN A 98 -7.74 9.27 9.47
N GLN A 99 -7.84 10.32 10.30
CA GLN A 99 -7.59 10.23 11.73
C GLN A 99 -8.63 9.37 12.44
N ARG A 100 -9.91 9.49 12.07
CA ARG A 100 -10.98 8.61 12.59
C ARG A 100 -10.72 7.14 12.25
N TYR A 101 -10.38 6.83 11.00
CA TYR A 101 -10.03 5.47 10.58
C TYR A 101 -8.80 4.94 11.33
N LYS A 102 -7.77 5.77 11.50
CA LYS A 102 -6.56 5.41 12.26
C LYS A 102 -6.91 5.11 13.72
N ASN A 103 -7.64 6.01 14.37
CA ASN A 103 -8.08 5.84 15.76
C ASN A 103 -8.93 4.58 15.93
N TRP A 104 -9.80 4.25 14.95
CA TRP A 104 -10.59 3.02 14.94
C TRP A 104 -9.74 1.76 14.78
N HIS A 105 -8.82 1.77 13.82
CA HIS A 105 -7.95 0.63 13.53
C HIS A 105 -6.93 0.36 14.65
N ASP A 106 -6.54 1.39 15.41
CA ASP A 106 -5.61 1.26 16.52
C ASP A 106 -6.30 1.06 17.88
N ARG A 107 -7.64 0.93 17.90
CA ARG A 107 -8.37 0.54 19.13
C ARG A 107 -7.84 -0.80 19.62
N GLY A 108 -7.47 -0.87 20.90
CA GLY A 108 -6.95 -2.09 21.52
C GLY A 108 -5.50 -2.43 21.21
N LYS A 109 -4.77 -1.62 20.42
CA LYS A 109 -3.35 -1.85 20.19
C LYS A 109 -2.50 -1.26 21.30
N ARG A 110 -1.50 -2.03 21.75
CA ARG A 110 -0.46 -1.55 22.65
C ARG A 110 0.39 -0.50 21.93
N LYS A 111 0.80 0.53 22.66
CA LYS A 111 1.74 1.54 22.12
C LYS A 111 3.00 0.84 21.63
N PRO A 112 3.55 1.21 20.46
CA PRO A 112 4.76 0.58 19.94
C PRO A 112 5.92 0.76 20.92
N ARG A 113 6.70 -0.30 21.13
CA ARG A 113 7.93 -0.23 21.94
C ARG A 113 8.92 0.72 21.25
N HIS A 114 9.51 1.60 22.05
CA HIS A 114 10.60 2.46 21.58
C HIS A 114 11.91 1.68 21.73
N TYR A 115 12.65 1.59 20.63
CA TYR A 115 13.97 0.96 20.62
C TYR A 115 15.07 2.00 20.60
N LYS A 116 16.14 1.76 21.35
CA LYS A 116 17.35 2.59 21.34
C LYS A 116 18.31 2.14 20.23
N GLU A 117 19.13 3.07 19.73
CA GLU A 117 20.22 2.71 18.84
C GLU A 117 21.20 1.79 19.57
N ASN A 118 21.72 0.78 18.86
CA ASN A 118 22.55 -0.32 19.37
C ASN A 118 21.85 -1.32 20.32
N GLU A 119 20.52 -1.28 20.46
CA GLU A 119 19.78 -2.32 21.19
C GLU A 119 19.75 -3.65 20.43
N HIS A 120 19.95 -4.75 21.15
CA HIS A 120 19.82 -6.11 20.61
C HIS A 120 18.34 -6.49 20.49
N VAL A 121 17.93 -6.92 19.29
CA VAL A 121 16.56 -7.36 19.02
C VAL A 121 16.56 -8.67 18.25
N ILE A 122 15.47 -9.41 18.36
CA ILE A 122 15.26 -10.63 17.59
C ILE A 122 14.23 -10.30 16.50
N VAL A 123 14.57 -10.62 15.26
CA VAL A 123 13.77 -10.28 14.09
C VAL A 123 13.37 -11.55 13.39
N ARG A 124 12.09 -11.65 13.02
CA ARG A 124 11.58 -12.77 12.25
C ARG A 124 11.90 -12.56 10.76
N HIS A 125 12.69 -13.44 10.18
CA HIS A 125 13.07 -13.45 8.76
C HIS A 125 12.78 -14.84 8.20
N ASP A 126 11.96 -14.94 7.16
CA ASP A 126 11.57 -16.21 6.51
C ASP A 126 11.16 -17.32 7.49
N SER A 127 10.31 -16.96 8.46
CA SER A 127 9.84 -17.85 9.54
C SER A 127 10.84 -18.23 10.63
N GLU A 128 12.10 -17.81 10.53
CA GLU A 128 13.12 -17.99 11.59
C GLU A 128 13.32 -16.71 12.42
N TRP A 129 13.61 -16.87 13.71
CA TRP A 129 13.99 -15.77 14.57
C TRP A 129 15.52 -15.61 14.59
N ARG A 130 16.02 -14.44 14.17
CA ARG A 130 17.46 -14.15 14.09
C ARG A 130 17.83 -12.94 14.97
N PRO A 131 18.96 -12.99 15.69
CA PRO A 131 19.45 -11.83 16.43
C PRO A 131 19.91 -10.73 15.45
N ALA A 132 19.62 -9.49 15.79
CA ALA A 132 20.01 -8.30 15.03
C ALA A 132 20.28 -7.12 15.97
N ILE A 133 21.05 -6.15 15.49
CA ILE A 133 21.31 -4.89 16.20
C ILE A 133 20.59 -3.75 15.47
N ILE A 134 19.96 -2.87 16.22
CA ILE A 134 19.36 -1.65 15.67
C ILE A 134 20.45 -0.63 15.36
N LYS A 135 20.71 -0.36 14.07
CA LYS A 135 21.69 0.65 13.67
C LYS A 135 21.12 2.07 13.65
N LYS A 136 19.90 2.23 13.15
CA LYS A 136 19.30 3.57 12.97
C LYS A 136 17.79 3.51 12.85
N ARG A 137 17.11 4.50 13.42
CA ARG A 137 15.69 4.73 13.19
C ARG A 137 15.47 5.64 11.97
N ARG A 138 14.58 5.25 11.05
CA ARG A 138 14.06 6.14 10.00
C ARG A 138 12.70 6.73 10.40
N ARG A 139 12.25 7.75 9.65
CA ARG A 139 10.90 8.32 9.81
C ARG A 139 9.83 7.22 9.62
N ASN A 140 8.71 7.35 10.33
CA ASN A 140 7.55 6.44 10.28
C ASN A 140 7.83 5.01 10.77
N ALA A 141 8.47 4.88 11.94
CA ALA A 141 8.67 3.60 12.65
C ALA A 141 9.44 2.50 11.87
N LYS A 142 10.11 2.85 10.76
CA LYS A 142 11.02 1.94 10.05
C LYS A 142 12.38 1.91 10.78
N ILE A 143 12.90 0.71 11.05
CA ILE A 143 14.19 0.50 11.74
C ILE A 143 15.16 -0.19 10.77
N ILE A 144 16.40 0.31 10.72
CA ILE A 144 17.48 -0.35 9.99
C ILE A 144 18.16 -1.33 10.95
N LEU A 145 18.17 -2.60 10.54
CA LEU A 145 18.74 -3.71 11.31
C LEU A 145 20.06 -4.15 10.67
N HIS A 146 21.01 -4.54 11.52
CA HIS A 146 22.21 -5.26 11.10
C HIS A 146 22.14 -6.70 11.60
N TYR A 147 22.17 -7.64 10.67
CA TYR A 147 22.18 -9.07 11.00
C TYR A 147 23.59 -9.51 11.42
N TYR A 148 23.66 -10.40 12.42
CA TYR A 148 24.90 -11.13 12.67
C TYR A 148 25.13 -12.10 11.50
N ARG A 149 26.23 -11.89 10.75
CA ARG A 149 26.67 -12.84 9.73
C ARG A 149 27.09 -14.11 10.45
N LYS A 150 26.35 -15.21 10.31
CA LYS A 150 26.84 -16.55 10.69
C LYS A 150 28.16 -16.74 9.93
N ARG A 151 29.30 -16.70 10.64
CA ARG A 151 30.56 -17.20 10.08
C ARG A 151 30.33 -18.68 9.77
N LYS A 152 30.29 -19.03 8.49
CA LYS A 152 30.45 -20.43 8.08
C LYS A 152 31.87 -20.80 8.51
N HIS A 153 31.99 -21.61 9.56
CA HIS A 153 33.23 -22.32 9.83
C HIS A 153 33.40 -23.31 8.68
N TYR A 154 34.21 -22.95 7.69
CA TYR A 154 34.85 -23.97 6.85
C TYR A 154 35.83 -24.68 7.77
N LYS A 155 35.53 -25.93 8.11
CA LYS A 155 36.56 -26.86 8.59
C LYS A 155 37.42 -27.17 7.36
N GLU A 156 38.64 -26.64 7.33
CA GLU A 156 39.69 -27.17 6.48
C GLU A 156 39.91 -28.63 6.87
N LYS A 157 39.90 -29.51 5.88
CA LYS A 157 40.36 -30.90 5.96
C LYS A 157 41.69 -30.96 5.24
#